data_AF-A0A8T5BP39-F1
#
_entry.id   AF-A0A8T5BP39-F1
#
_cell.length_a   1.000
_cell.length_b   1.000
_cell.length_c   1.000
_cell.angle_alpha   90.00
_cell.angle_beta   90.00
_cell.angle_gamma   90.00
#
_symmetry.space_group_name_H-M   'P 1'
#
loop_
_entity.id
_entity.type
_entity.pdbx_description
1 polymer ?
#
loop_
_entity_poly.entity_id
_entity_poly.type
_entity_poly.pdbx_seq_one_letter_code
_entity_poly.pdbx_strand_id
1 'polypeptide(L)'
;MEEEYFCPICNEKMFISQFEVSCVYCGIKAKEDYVCGKGHYICEKCRTANPKELILNTCKISKEKDALKLAILLMKHPGVPTHGPEHHYIVGCTFLTALKNLGIFNISSSDFDKIVSRSIKIPYGACGSWGACGAAISAGIAFSVASKANMLSKNERRNALTIVSKTLGEIAKLNGPRCCKASVFLTLIKALKIINELYGINYEVDENYICEFSERNEDCLKERCPFHGK
;
A
#
# COMPACT_ATOMS: atom_id res chain seq x y z
N MET A 1 -17.55 -29.31 -19.42
CA MET A 1 -16.35 -28.45 -19.37
C MET A 1 -16.01 -28.30 -17.90
N GLU A 2 -14.80 -28.68 -17.49
CA GLU A 2 -14.35 -28.36 -16.13
C GLU A 2 -14.25 -26.84 -16.00
N GLU A 3 -14.74 -26.31 -14.88
CA GLU A 3 -14.69 -24.88 -14.60
C GLU A 3 -13.23 -24.47 -14.35
N GLU A 4 -12.74 -23.47 -15.09
CA GLU A 4 -11.37 -22.96 -14.92
C GLU A 4 -11.35 -21.76 -13.98
N TYR A 5 -10.53 -21.84 -12.93
CA TYR A 5 -10.31 -20.74 -11.99
C TYR A 5 -9.00 -20.01 -12.30
N PHE A 6 -9.02 -18.68 -12.24
CA PHE A 6 -7.86 -17.83 -12.49
C PHE A 6 -7.46 -17.06 -11.24
N CYS A 7 -6.15 -16.91 -11.03
CA CYS A 7 -5.61 -16.20 -9.89
C CYS A 7 -5.97 -14.70 -9.95
N PRO A 8 -6.58 -14.11 -8.91
CA PRO A 8 -6.92 -12.69 -8.94
C PRO A 8 -5.69 -11.76 -8.91
N ILE A 9 -4.52 -12.28 -8.53
CA ILE A 9 -3.27 -11.52 -8.39
C ILE A 9 -2.48 -11.49 -9.70
N CYS A 10 -2.29 -12.65 -10.34
CA CYS A 10 -1.44 -12.78 -11.53
C CYS A 10 -2.16 -13.27 -12.79
N ASN A 11 -3.47 -13.58 -12.70
CA ASN A 11 -4.30 -14.09 -13.78
C ASN A 11 -3.86 -15.44 -14.38
N GLU A 12 -2.99 -16.19 -13.71
CA GLU A 12 -2.64 -17.55 -14.11
C GLU A 12 -3.72 -18.56 -13.69
N LYS A 13 -3.88 -19.62 -14.49
CA LYS A 13 -4.76 -20.75 -14.16
C LYS A 13 -4.37 -21.36 -12.81
N MET A 14 -5.39 -21.68 -12.01
CA MET A 14 -5.23 -22.30 -10.69
C MET A 14 -5.47 -23.80 -10.76
N PHE A 15 -4.84 -24.52 -9.83
CA PHE A 15 -4.94 -25.96 -9.64
C PHE A 15 -4.96 -26.30 -8.16
N ILE A 16 -5.46 -27.49 -7.82
CA ILE A 16 -5.48 -27.97 -6.43
C ILE A 16 -4.05 -28.32 -6.01
N SER A 17 -3.58 -27.69 -4.94
CA SER A 17 -2.25 -27.94 -4.39
C SER A 17 -2.18 -29.30 -3.70
N GLN A 18 -1.16 -30.10 -4.02
CA GLN A 18 -0.83 -31.32 -3.27
C GLN A 18 0.03 -31.04 -2.03
N PHE A 19 0.51 -29.80 -1.88
CA PHE A 19 1.38 -29.37 -0.79
C PHE A 19 0.70 -28.34 0.10
N GLU A 20 1.22 -28.19 1.31
CA GLU A 20 0.81 -27.12 2.21
C GLU A 20 1.17 -25.76 1.61
N VAL A 21 0.17 -24.89 1.48
CA VAL A 21 0.30 -23.54 0.94
C VAL A 21 -0.07 -22.52 2.01
N SER A 22 0.53 -21.32 1.95
CA SER A 22 0.29 -20.25 2.92
C SER A 22 -0.36 -19.05 2.24
N CYS A 23 -1.43 -18.53 2.84
CA CYS A 23 -2.19 -17.41 2.27
C CYS A 23 -1.29 -16.19 2.13
N VAL A 24 -1.25 -15.58 0.94
CA VAL A 24 -0.38 -14.43 0.65
C VAL A 24 -0.68 -13.19 1.50
N TYR A 25 -1.90 -13.09 2.05
CA TYR A 25 -2.34 -11.97 2.87
C TYR A 25 -2.20 -12.24 4.37
N CYS A 26 -2.73 -13.36 4.87
CA CYS A 26 -2.80 -13.64 6.30
C CYS A 26 -1.85 -14.76 6.79
N GLY A 27 -1.11 -15.41 5.89
CA GLY A 27 -0.15 -16.46 6.23
C GLY A 27 -0.78 -17.77 6.74
N ILE A 28 -2.11 -17.86 6.84
CA ILE A 28 -2.76 -19.11 7.26
C ILE A 28 -2.47 -20.21 6.27
N LYS A 29 -2.17 -21.40 6.78
CA LYS A 29 -1.83 -22.56 5.97
C LYS A 29 -3.07 -23.38 5.65
N ALA A 30 -3.09 -23.99 4.47
CA ALA A 30 -4.08 -24.97 4.07
C ALA A 30 -3.44 -26.10 3.26
N LYS A 31 -4.12 -27.25 3.24
CA LYS A 31 -3.82 -28.39 2.36
C LYS A 31 -4.95 -28.51 1.35
N GLU A 32 -4.63 -28.94 0.13
CA GLU A 32 -5.62 -29.31 -0.90
C GLU A 32 -6.55 -28.15 -1.33
N ASP A 33 -6.02 -26.93 -1.48
CA ASP A 33 -6.76 -25.77 -1.99
C ASP A 33 -6.13 -25.22 -3.28
N TYR A 34 -6.85 -24.33 -3.98
CA TYR A 34 -6.44 -23.72 -5.23
C TYR A 34 -5.24 -22.78 -5.07
N VAL A 35 -4.20 -23.05 -5.86
CA VAL A 35 -2.98 -22.26 -5.98
C VAL A 35 -2.69 -22.03 -7.47
N CYS A 36 -2.08 -20.88 -7.82
CA CYS A 36 -1.64 -20.65 -9.20
C CYS A 36 -0.19 -21.10 -9.42
N GLY A 37 0.28 -21.12 -10.69
CA GLY A 37 1.66 -21.50 -11.03
C GLY A 37 2.73 -20.67 -10.30
N LYS A 38 2.47 -19.38 -10.07
CA LYS A 38 3.28 -18.48 -9.23
C LYS A 38 3.17 -18.68 -7.70
N GLY A 39 2.44 -19.68 -7.21
CA GLY A 39 2.33 -20.00 -5.79
C GLY A 39 1.37 -19.12 -4.98
N HIS A 40 0.53 -18.30 -5.63
CA HIS A 40 -0.45 -17.49 -4.92
C HIS A 40 -1.63 -18.34 -4.44
N TYR A 41 -1.74 -18.46 -3.12
CA TYR A 41 -2.91 -19.01 -2.43
C TYR A 41 -3.61 -17.91 -1.62
N ILE A 42 -4.94 -17.87 -1.66
CA ILE A 42 -5.77 -16.93 -0.91
C ILE A 42 -6.86 -17.73 -0.18
N CYS A 43 -6.78 -17.76 1.14
CA CYS A 43 -7.78 -18.42 1.97
C CYS A 43 -9.15 -17.75 1.84
N GLU A 44 -10.22 -18.50 2.10
CA GLU A 44 -11.60 -18.04 1.98
C GLU A 44 -11.85 -16.72 2.73
N LYS A 45 -11.37 -16.61 3.97
CA LYS A 45 -11.50 -15.38 4.78
C LYS A 45 -10.87 -14.16 4.10
N CYS A 46 -9.71 -14.31 3.46
CA CYS A 46 -9.08 -13.20 2.75
C CYS A 46 -9.79 -12.91 1.43
N ARG A 47 -10.27 -13.95 0.73
CA ARG A 47 -10.99 -13.83 -0.55
C ARG A 47 -12.28 -13.01 -0.42
N THR A 48 -12.99 -13.16 0.70
CA THR A 48 -14.26 -12.49 0.97
C THR A 48 -14.14 -11.27 1.88
N ALA A 49 -12.92 -10.96 2.35
CA ALA A 49 -12.69 -9.81 3.22
C ALA A 49 -13.01 -8.49 2.52
N ASN A 50 -13.65 -7.57 3.26
CA ASN A 50 -13.69 -6.19 2.82
C ASN A 50 -12.27 -5.57 2.83
N PRO A 51 -11.99 -4.54 2.01
CA PRO A 51 -10.66 -3.96 1.88
C PRO A 51 -10.01 -3.56 3.22
N LYS A 52 -10.79 -2.94 4.11
CA LYS A 52 -10.30 -2.49 5.42
C LYS A 52 -9.77 -3.65 6.25
N GLU A 53 -10.53 -4.73 6.38
CA GLU A 53 -10.12 -5.92 7.13
C GLU A 53 -8.92 -6.61 6.49
N LEU A 54 -8.93 -6.75 5.16
CA LEU A 54 -7.82 -7.33 4.42
C LEU A 54 -6.51 -6.57 4.69
N ILE A 55 -6.54 -5.24 4.55
CA ILE A 55 -5.38 -4.37 4.70
C ILE A 55 -4.85 -4.41 6.13
N LEU A 56 -5.72 -4.29 7.14
CA LEU A 56 -5.34 -4.36 8.54
C LEU A 56 -4.70 -5.70 8.90
N ASN A 57 -5.36 -6.81 8.56
CA ASN A 57 -4.88 -8.14 8.91
C ASN A 57 -3.54 -8.45 8.25
N THR A 58 -3.40 -8.10 6.97
CA THR A 58 -2.16 -8.29 6.21
C THR A 58 -1.02 -7.46 6.81
N CYS A 59 -1.24 -6.16 7.04
CA CYS A 59 -0.19 -5.25 7.50
C CYS A 59 0.28 -5.55 8.94
N LYS A 60 -0.64 -5.97 9.83
CA LYS A 60 -0.33 -6.26 11.25
C LYS A 60 0.68 -7.41 11.38
N ILE A 61 0.55 -8.44 10.55
CA ILE A 61 1.38 -9.65 10.62
C ILE A 61 2.58 -9.64 9.67
N SER A 62 2.54 -8.79 8.63
CA SER A 62 3.56 -8.80 7.58
C SER A 62 4.95 -8.46 8.14
N LYS A 63 5.96 -9.18 7.63
CA LYS A 63 7.39 -8.95 7.88
C LYS A 63 8.07 -8.20 6.72
N GLU A 64 7.31 -7.78 5.72
CA GLU A 64 7.82 -7.07 4.55
C GLU A 64 8.36 -5.69 4.96
N LYS A 65 9.57 -5.36 4.50
CA LYS A 65 10.22 -4.07 4.72
C LYS A 65 9.90 -3.09 3.59
N ASP A 66 9.55 -3.62 2.43
CA ASP A 66 9.15 -2.84 1.28
C ASP A 66 7.65 -2.49 1.33
N ALA A 67 7.37 -1.24 1.73
CA ALA A 67 6.01 -0.72 1.77
C ALA A 67 5.34 -0.70 0.37
N LEU A 68 6.11 -0.49 -0.69
CA LEU A 68 5.61 -0.43 -2.07
C LEU A 68 5.16 -1.82 -2.51
N LYS A 69 6.00 -2.84 -2.30
CA LYS A 69 5.66 -4.24 -2.60
C LYS A 69 4.41 -4.71 -1.85
N LEU A 70 4.29 -4.36 -0.57
CA LEU A 70 3.11 -4.68 0.22
C LEU A 70 1.86 -3.95 -0.28
N ALA A 71 1.99 -2.67 -0.67
CA ALA A 71 0.87 -1.90 -1.21
C ALA A 71 0.41 -2.46 -2.56
N ILE A 72 1.33 -2.86 -3.43
CA ILE A 72 1.02 -3.50 -4.72
C ILE A 72 0.23 -4.80 -4.49
N LEU A 73 0.69 -5.66 -3.58
CA LEU A 73 -0.02 -6.89 -3.24
C LEU A 73 -1.47 -6.61 -2.80
N LEU A 74 -1.67 -5.64 -1.90
CA LEU A 74 -3.00 -5.26 -1.43
C LEU A 74 -3.88 -4.70 -2.55
N MET A 75 -3.31 -3.88 -3.42
CA MET A 75 -4.02 -3.29 -4.56
C MET A 75 -4.37 -4.29 -5.67
N LYS A 76 -3.77 -5.49 -5.68
CA LYS A 76 -4.15 -6.60 -6.57
C LYS A 76 -5.39 -7.36 -6.09
N HIS A 77 -5.82 -7.16 -4.84
CA HIS A 77 -7.03 -7.82 -4.34
C HIS A 77 -8.28 -7.33 -5.11
N PRO A 78 -9.19 -8.21 -5.58
CA PRO A 78 -10.36 -7.81 -6.35
C PRO A 78 -11.31 -6.85 -5.65
N GLY A 79 -11.37 -6.92 -4.32
CA GLY A 79 -12.17 -6.00 -3.50
C GLY A 79 -11.62 -4.57 -3.44
N VAL A 80 -10.38 -4.32 -3.86
CA VAL A 80 -9.78 -2.98 -3.86
C VAL A 80 -10.01 -2.33 -5.23
N PRO A 81 -10.79 -1.22 -5.31
CA PRO A 81 -11.08 -0.58 -6.59
C PRO A 81 -9.83 0.06 -7.20
N THR A 82 -9.92 0.47 -8.48
CA THR A 82 -8.85 1.22 -9.15
C THR A 82 -8.61 2.57 -8.49
N HIS A 83 -9.68 3.28 -8.13
CA HIS A 83 -9.66 4.54 -7.38
C HIS A 83 -10.59 4.43 -6.17
N GLY A 84 -10.20 5.03 -5.06
CA GLY A 84 -11.01 4.98 -3.85
C GLY A 84 -10.24 5.31 -2.57
N PRO A 85 -10.96 5.59 -1.47
CA PRO A 85 -10.36 5.90 -0.17
C PRO A 85 -9.55 4.73 0.42
N GLU A 86 -9.70 3.51 -0.11
CA GLU A 86 -8.90 2.33 0.20
C GLU A 86 -7.40 2.63 0.13
N HIS A 87 -7.00 3.33 -0.93
CA HIS A 87 -5.61 3.70 -1.19
C HIS A 87 -5.03 4.60 -0.10
N HIS A 88 -5.85 5.38 0.59
CA HIS A 88 -5.40 6.24 1.67
C HIS A 88 -4.85 5.38 2.80
N TYR A 89 -5.66 4.45 3.33
CA TYR A 89 -5.21 3.61 4.43
C TYR A 89 -4.29 2.46 4.00
N ILE A 90 -4.26 2.05 2.72
CA ILE A 90 -3.17 1.22 2.19
C ILE A 90 -1.82 1.89 2.48
N VAL A 91 -1.63 3.13 2.04
CA VAL A 91 -0.35 3.85 2.22
C VAL A 91 0.03 3.93 3.69
N GLY A 92 -0.91 4.37 4.53
CA GLY A 92 -0.61 4.52 5.95
C GLY A 92 -0.24 3.18 6.61
N CYS A 93 -0.97 2.11 6.32
CA CYS A 93 -0.71 0.81 6.92
C CYS A 93 0.58 0.18 6.40
N THR A 94 0.84 0.20 5.08
CA THR A 94 2.06 -0.41 4.54
C THR A 94 3.32 0.37 4.92
N PHE A 95 3.24 1.70 4.96
CA PHE A 95 4.34 2.52 5.44
C PHE A 95 4.62 2.27 6.93
N LEU A 96 3.58 2.17 7.76
CA LEU A 96 3.74 1.82 9.18
C LEU A 96 4.36 0.42 9.37
N THR A 97 3.97 -0.56 8.55
CA THR A 97 4.59 -1.90 8.52
C THR A 97 6.08 -1.83 8.18
N ALA A 98 6.47 -1.05 7.16
CA ALA A 98 7.88 -0.87 6.82
C ALA A 98 8.67 -0.21 7.96
N LEU A 99 8.14 0.86 8.57
CA LEU A 99 8.77 1.52 9.71
C LEU A 99 9.00 0.57 10.90
N LYS A 100 8.03 -0.31 11.18
CA LYS A 100 8.14 -1.38 12.18
C LYS A 100 9.24 -2.38 11.81
N ASN A 101 9.21 -2.90 10.59
CA ASN A 101 10.06 -4.01 10.15
C ASN A 101 11.50 -3.56 9.85
N LEU A 102 11.72 -2.27 9.62
CA LEU A 102 13.03 -1.62 9.57
C LEU A 102 13.59 -1.31 10.97
N GLY A 103 12.82 -1.55 12.04
CA GLY A 103 13.26 -1.32 13.42
C GLY A 103 13.32 0.15 13.83
N ILE A 104 12.67 1.05 13.07
CA ILE A 104 12.73 2.50 13.31
C ILE A 104 11.83 2.89 14.48
N PHE A 105 10.66 2.26 14.57
CA PHE A 105 9.70 2.50 15.64
C PHE A 105 9.14 1.19 16.18
N ASN A 106 8.87 1.16 17.48
CA ASN A 106 8.11 0.07 18.08
C ASN A 106 6.61 0.32 17.83
N ILE A 107 5.99 -0.52 17.01
CA ILE A 107 4.61 -0.37 16.55
C ILE A 107 3.74 -1.49 17.12
N SER A 108 2.63 -1.10 17.76
CA SER A 108 1.62 -2.03 18.25
C SER A 108 0.52 -2.30 17.21
N SER A 109 -0.24 -3.38 17.39
CA SER A 109 -1.41 -3.66 16.53
C SER A 109 -2.45 -2.52 16.56
N SER A 110 -2.59 -1.82 17.69
CA SER A 110 -3.55 -0.71 17.85
C SER A 110 -3.18 0.53 17.03
N ASP A 111 -1.91 0.67 16.65
CA ASP A 111 -1.46 1.82 15.86
C ASP A 111 -1.99 1.75 14.43
N PHE A 112 -2.15 0.54 13.87
CA PHE A 112 -2.83 0.35 12.57
C PHE A 112 -4.30 0.81 12.61
N ASP A 113 -5.00 0.57 13.72
CA ASP A 113 -6.39 1.02 13.87
C ASP A 113 -6.48 2.56 13.95
N LYS A 114 -5.46 3.22 14.53
CA LYS A 114 -5.31 4.69 14.50
C LYS A 114 -5.07 5.21 13.07
N ILE A 115 -4.29 4.51 12.25
CA ILE A 115 -4.09 4.88 10.84
C ILE A 115 -5.43 4.88 10.11
N VAL A 116 -6.18 3.79 10.21
CA VAL A 116 -7.43 3.65 9.48
C VAL A 116 -8.45 4.68 9.95
N SER A 117 -8.62 4.85 11.27
CA SER A 117 -9.59 5.83 11.82
C SER A 117 -9.29 7.28 11.45
N ARG A 118 -8.02 7.62 11.17
CA ARG A 118 -7.62 8.95 10.69
C ARG A 118 -7.70 9.07 9.18
N SER A 119 -7.22 8.05 8.45
CA SER A 119 -7.14 8.08 6.98
C SER A 119 -8.51 7.97 6.30
N ILE A 120 -9.46 7.26 6.92
CA ILE A 120 -10.83 7.13 6.39
C ILE A 120 -11.61 8.46 6.38
N LYS A 121 -11.16 9.44 7.17
CA LYS A 121 -11.75 10.78 7.21
C LYS A 121 -11.33 11.64 6.02
N ILE A 122 -10.35 11.20 5.23
CA ILE A 122 -9.94 11.89 4.01
C ILE A 122 -10.97 11.54 2.93
N PRO A 123 -11.75 12.52 2.42
CA PRO A 123 -12.83 12.23 1.49
C PRO A 123 -12.28 11.74 0.15
N TYR A 124 -13.12 10.99 -0.55
CA TYR A 124 -12.87 10.66 -1.94
C TYR A 124 -12.67 11.94 -2.77
N GLY A 125 -11.66 11.95 -3.65
CA GLY A 125 -11.36 13.11 -4.49
C GLY A 125 -10.66 14.28 -3.80
N ALA A 126 -10.20 14.15 -2.54
CA ALA A 126 -9.45 15.20 -1.84
C ALA A 126 -8.23 15.73 -2.62
N CYS A 127 -7.62 14.91 -3.49
CA CYS A 127 -6.55 15.35 -4.39
C CYS A 127 -6.98 16.47 -5.35
N GLY A 128 -8.23 16.49 -5.82
CA GLY A 128 -8.76 17.53 -6.70
C GLY A 128 -9.54 18.62 -5.96
N SER A 129 -10.27 18.26 -4.91
CA SER A 129 -11.12 19.21 -4.19
C SER A 129 -10.40 20.00 -3.10
N TRP A 130 -9.37 19.43 -2.47
CA TRP A 130 -8.57 20.08 -1.43
C TRP A 130 -7.14 20.38 -1.87
N GLY A 131 -6.73 19.88 -3.05
CA GLY A 131 -5.33 19.91 -3.50
C GLY A 131 -4.40 19.02 -2.67
N ALA A 132 -4.95 18.11 -1.87
CA ALA A 132 -4.19 17.31 -0.90
C ALA A 132 -4.51 15.82 -1.08
N CYS A 133 -3.63 15.12 -1.80
CA CYS A 133 -3.80 13.68 -2.07
C CYS A 133 -3.81 12.87 -0.78
N GLY A 134 -4.81 11.99 -0.63
CA GLY A 134 -4.96 11.19 0.58
C GLY A 134 -3.83 10.17 0.81
N ALA A 135 -3.13 9.74 -0.25
CA ALA A 135 -1.90 8.96 -0.11
C ALA A 135 -0.84 9.74 0.68
N ALA A 136 -0.50 10.96 0.24
CA ALA A 136 0.47 11.83 0.89
C ALA A 136 0.08 12.15 2.34
N ILE A 137 -1.19 12.53 2.57
CA ILE A 137 -1.71 12.79 3.92
C ILE A 137 -1.57 11.54 4.79
N SER A 138 -1.91 10.35 4.28
CA SER A 138 -1.83 9.12 5.06
C SER A 138 -0.41 8.72 5.43
N ALA A 139 0.59 8.98 4.58
CA ALA A 139 2.00 8.80 4.96
C ALA A 139 2.39 9.70 6.15
N GLY A 140 1.93 10.95 6.18
CA GLY A 140 2.08 11.84 7.33
C GLY A 140 1.34 11.36 8.58
N ILE A 141 0.12 10.80 8.41
CA ILE A 141 -0.63 10.16 9.50
C ILE A 141 0.16 8.99 10.08
N ALA A 142 0.72 8.13 9.23
CA ALA A 142 1.51 6.98 9.63
C ALA A 142 2.76 7.38 10.40
N PHE A 143 3.52 8.35 9.89
CA PHE A 143 4.64 8.90 10.64
C PHE A 143 4.21 9.48 11.99
N SER A 144 3.13 10.27 12.02
CA SER A 144 2.63 10.88 13.26
C SER A 144 2.19 9.84 14.29
N VAL A 145 1.59 8.74 13.86
CA VAL A 145 1.24 7.63 14.77
C VAL A 145 2.50 6.94 15.27
N ALA A 146 3.43 6.60 14.38
CA ALA A 146 4.68 5.92 14.72
C ALA A 146 5.53 6.73 15.72
N SER A 147 5.70 8.02 15.46
CA SER A 147 6.49 8.94 16.28
C SER A 147 5.72 9.55 17.45
N LYS A 148 4.45 9.16 17.64
CA LYS A 148 3.53 9.73 18.66
C LYS A 148 3.40 11.26 18.59
N ALA A 149 3.50 11.83 17.39
CA ALA A 149 3.38 13.27 17.17
C ALA A 149 1.99 13.80 17.52
N ASN A 150 1.95 15.04 18.02
CA ASN A 150 0.74 15.83 18.16
C ASN A 150 0.99 17.29 17.70
N MET A 151 -0.01 18.16 17.84
CA MET A 151 0.07 19.55 17.39
C MET A 151 1.10 20.41 18.14
N LEU A 152 1.53 19.98 19.33
CA LEU A 152 2.54 20.65 20.16
C LEU A 152 3.94 20.04 19.97
N SER A 153 4.05 18.88 19.33
CA SER A 153 5.35 18.28 18.99
C SER A 153 6.14 19.21 18.07
N LYS A 154 7.46 19.28 18.28
CA LYS A 154 8.36 20.11 17.47
C LYS A 154 8.84 19.35 16.23
N ASN A 155 9.80 18.45 16.45
CA ASN A 155 10.49 17.75 15.36
C ASN A 155 9.58 16.73 14.67
N GLU A 156 8.80 15.98 15.43
CA GLU A 156 7.92 14.93 14.90
C GLU A 156 6.83 15.53 14.03
N ARG A 157 6.22 16.64 14.48
CA ARG A 157 5.23 17.38 13.68
C ARG A 157 5.87 17.97 12.43
N ARG A 158 7.05 18.60 12.54
CA ARG A 158 7.79 19.12 11.39
C ARG A 158 8.07 18.02 10.36
N ASN A 159 8.51 16.85 10.82
CA ASN A 159 8.85 15.72 9.95
C ASN A 159 7.59 15.13 9.29
N ALA A 160 6.48 14.99 10.03
CA ALA A 160 5.20 14.59 9.45
C ALA A 160 4.74 15.55 8.33
N LEU A 161 4.79 16.86 8.59
CA LEU A 161 4.46 17.89 7.60
C LEU A 161 5.42 17.85 6.39
N THR A 162 6.70 17.59 6.63
CA THR A 162 7.72 17.49 5.58
C THR A 162 7.44 16.30 4.66
N ILE A 163 7.06 15.14 5.23
CA ILE A 163 6.66 13.96 4.45
C ILE A 163 5.47 14.30 3.54
N VAL A 164 4.41 14.90 4.10
CA VAL A 164 3.22 15.28 3.31
C VAL A 164 3.58 16.28 2.21
N SER A 165 4.30 17.36 2.56
CA SER A 165 4.65 18.42 1.61
C SER A 165 5.51 17.90 0.46
N LYS A 166 6.60 17.17 0.77
CA LYS A 166 7.51 16.63 -0.26
C LYS A 166 6.83 15.58 -1.13
N THR A 167 5.98 14.71 -0.57
CA THR A 167 5.26 13.68 -1.35
C THR A 167 4.19 14.30 -2.25
N LEU A 168 3.44 15.31 -1.78
CA LEU A 168 2.53 16.09 -2.63
C LEU A 168 3.27 16.75 -3.80
N GLY A 169 4.47 17.29 -3.55
CA GLY A 169 5.33 17.84 -4.59
C GLY A 169 5.70 16.83 -5.67
N GLU A 170 5.99 15.58 -5.32
CA GLU A 170 6.25 14.53 -6.33
C GLU A 170 4.98 14.15 -7.09
N ILE A 171 3.84 14.02 -6.41
CA ILE A 171 2.56 13.71 -7.06
C ILE A 171 2.15 14.81 -8.05
N ALA A 172 2.34 16.08 -7.69
CA ALA A 172 1.99 17.21 -8.54
C ALA A 172 2.73 17.21 -9.88
N LYS A 173 3.97 16.67 -9.92
CA LYS A 173 4.77 16.56 -11.15
C LYS A 173 4.18 15.59 -12.18
N LEU A 174 3.29 14.67 -11.78
CA LEU A 174 2.65 13.75 -12.73
C LEU A 174 1.85 14.48 -13.81
N ASN A 175 1.33 15.68 -13.51
CA ASN A 175 0.63 16.55 -14.46
C ASN A 175 -0.44 15.81 -15.31
N GLY A 176 -1.54 15.44 -14.67
CA GLY A 176 -2.66 14.80 -15.34
C GLY A 176 -3.84 14.48 -14.41
N PRO A 177 -4.85 13.75 -14.91
CA PRO A 177 -5.97 13.30 -14.10
C PRO A 177 -5.53 12.42 -12.92
N ARG A 178 -6.50 12.10 -12.05
CA ARG A 178 -6.27 11.24 -10.88
C ARG A 178 -5.62 9.91 -11.28
N CYS A 179 -4.65 9.47 -10.49
CA CYS A 179 -4.17 8.09 -10.52
C CYS A 179 -3.81 7.64 -9.10
N CYS A 180 -4.73 6.96 -8.42
CA CYS A 180 -4.50 6.48 -7.05
C CYS A 180 -3.25 5.57 -6.97
N LYS A 181 -2.98 4.76 -7.99
CA LYS A 181 -1.82 3.86 -8.03
C LYS A 181 -0.50 4.64 -8.07
N ALA A 182 -0.34 5.56 -9.03
CA ALA A 182 0.87 6.39 -9.14
C ALA A 182 1.09 7.26 -7.89
N SER A 183 0.02 7.81 -7.31
CA SER A 183 0.11 8.57 -6.07
C SER A 183 0.60 7.72 -4.89
N VAL A 184 0.14 6.47 -4.77
CA VAL A 184 0.63 5.51 -3.76
C VAL A 184 2.13 5.25 -3.96
N PHE A 185 2.55 4.95 -5.19
CA PHE A 185 3.95 4.63 -5.49
C PHE A 185 4.90 5.78 -5.17
N LEU A 186 4.62 6.97 -5.71
CA LEU A 186 5.43 8.16 -5.44
C LEU A 186 5.48 8.51 -3.96
N THR A 187 4.34 8.38 -3.26
CA THR A 187 4.28 8.67 -1.82
C THR A 187 5.19 7.73 -1.05
N LEU A 188 5.09 6.42 -1.27
CA LEU A 188 5.86 5.43 -0.51
C LEU A 188 7.36 5.53 -0.81
N ILE A 189 7.73 5.66 -2.09
CA ILE A 189 9.13 5.85 -2.51
C ILE A 189 9.71 7.10 -1.83
N LYS A 190 9.03 8.24 -1.95
CA LYS A 190 9.52 9.51 -1.40
C LYS A 190 9.52 9.52 0.12
N ALA A 191 8.52 8.94 0.76
CA ALA A 191 8.44 8.85 2.22
C ALA A 191 9.57 7.98 2.79
N LEU A 192 9.87 6.82 2.18
CA LEU A 192 10.99 5.98 2.60
C LEU A 192 12.35 6.68 2.43
N LYS A 193 12.56 7.41 1.34
CA LYS A 193 13.76 8.25 1.16
C LYS A 193 13.92 9.30 2.27
N ILE A 194 12.83 9.98 2.63
CA ILE A 194 12.83 10.95 3.74
C ILE A 194 13.17 10.25 5.06
N ILE A 195 12.70 9.02 5.28
CA ILE A 195 13.02 8.25 6.48
C ILE A 195 14.49 7.86 6.52
N ASN A 196 15.09 7.46 5.40
CA ASN A 196 16.53 7.22 5.31
C ASN A 196 17.31 8.47 5.72
N GLU A 197 16.95 9.65 5.19
CA GLU A 197 17.58 10.93 5.54
C GLU A 197 17.42 11.27 7.03
N LEU A 198 16.22 11.10 7.59
CA LEU A 198 15.91 11.50 8.97
C LEU A 198 16.53 10.59 10.03
N TYR A 199 16.63 9.29 9.75
CA TYR A 199 17.05 8.27 10.72
C TYR A 199 18.42 7.66 10.40
N GLY A 200 19.08 8.09 9.32
CA GLY A 200 20.41 7.62 8.94
C GLY A 200 20.45 6.13 8.61
N ILE A 201 19.34 5.56 8.10
CA ILE A 201 19.28 4.15 7.70
C ILE A 201 19.64 3.99 6.22
N ASN A 202 20.27 2.86 5.89
CA ASN A 202 20.65 2.52 4.52
C ASN A 202 19.69 1.49 3.92
N TYR A 203 18.40 1.83 3.85
CA TYR A 203 17.42 0.98 3.18
C TYR A 203 17.33 1.35 1.69
N GLU A 204 17.60 0.39 0.81
CA GLU A 204 17.45 0.59 -0.63
C GLU A 204 15.98 0.66 -1.00
N VAL A 205 15.57 1.78 -1.61
CA VAL A 205 14.20 2.00 -2.08
C VAL A 205 14.16 1.65 -3.56
N ASP A 206 13.37 0.65 -3.94
CA ASP A 206 13.16 0.32 -5.35
C ASP A 206 12.32 1.41 -6.04
N GLU A 207 12.90 2.02 -7.05
CA GLU A 207 12.29 3.07 -7.86
C GLU A 207 11.90 2.59 -9.27
N ASN A 208 12.33 1.38 -9.65
CA ASN A 208 12.23 0.87 -11.02
C ASN A 208 10.98 0.00 -11.23
N TYR A 209 9.99 0.13 -10.35
CA TYR A 209 8.75 -0.62 -10.47
C TYR A 209 7.97 -0.26 -11.74
N ILE A 210 7.60 -1.28 -12.51
CA ILE A 210 6.73 -1.16 -13.69
C ILE A 210 5.28 -1.44 -13.28
N CYS A 211 4.39 -0.48 -13.54
CA CYS A 211 2.99 -0.54 -13.14
C CYS A 211 2.20 -1.60 -13.90
N GLU A 212 1.75 -2.63 -13.19
CA GLU A 212 0.87 -3.70 -13.70
C GLU A 212 -0.63 -3.30 -13.74
N PHE A 213 -1.01 -2.09 -13.30
CA PHE A 213 -2.41 -1.65 -13.22
C PHE A 213 -2.87 -0.81 -14.42
N SER A 214 -1.99 -0.56 -15.39
CA SER A 214 -2.17 0.44 -16.46
C SER A 214 -3.32 0.11 -17.41
N GLU A 215 -3.67 -1.16 -17.57
CA GLU A 215 -4.81 -1.61 -18.38
C GLU A 215 -6.15 -1.49 -17.64
N ARG A 216 -6.14 -1.55 -16.30
CA ARG A 216 -7.34 -1.49 -15.45
C ARG A 216 -7.73 -0.07 -15.04
N ASN A 217 -7.03 0.93 -15.55
CA ASN A 217 -7.23 2.34 -15.22
C ASN A 217 -7.55 3.14 -16.48
N GLU A 218 -8.81 3.54 -16.62
CA GLU A 218 -9.29 4.40 -17.72
C GLU A 218 -8.61 5.78 -17.69
N ASP A 219 -8.25 6.28 -16.51
CA ASP A 219 -7.59 7.58 -16.30
C ASP A 219 -6.05 7.49 -16.45
N CYS A 220 -5.51 6.40 -17.02
CA CYS A 220 -4.07 6.16 -17.07
C CYS A 220 -3.33 7.21 -17.92
N LEU A 221 -2.22 7.73 -17.40
CA LEU A 221 -1.35 8.67 -18.14
C LEU A 221 -0.52 8.00 -19.23
N LYS A 222 -0.54 6.67 -19.29
CA LYS A 222 0.26 5.85 -20.21
C LYS A 222 1.70 6.35 -20.24
N GLU A 223 2.26 6.66 -21.41
CA GLU A 223 3.70 6.84 -21.64
C GLU A 223 4.25 8.07 -20.90
N ARG A 224 3.35 8.97 -20.44
CA ARG A 224 3.68 10.12 -19.58
C ARG A 224 3.88 9.74 -18.12
N CYS A 225 3.50 8.52 -17.71
CA CYS A 225 3.69 8.03 -16.35
C CYS A 225 5.12 7.49 -16.17
N PRO A 226 5.85 7.87 -15.10
CA PRO A 226 7.18 7.32 -14.84
C PRO A 226 7.17 5.80 -14.53
N PHE A 227 6.00 5.23 -14.24
CA PHE A 227 5.85 3.80 -13.97
C PHE A 227 5.28 3.02 -15.17
N HIS A 228 5.09 3.63 -16.34
CA HIS A 228 4.72 2.85 -17.52
C HIS A 228 5.94 2.03 -17.98
N GLY A 229 5.77 0.72 -18.13
CA GLY A 229 6.76 -0.11 -18.83
C GLY A 229 6.96 0.39 -20.26
N LYS A 230 8.20 0.43 -20.73
CA LYS A 230 8.53 0.77 -22.12
C LYS A 230 8.18 -0.37 -23.06
#